data_AF-A0A3M0KIH5-F1
#
_entry.id   AF-A0A3M0KIH5-F1
#
_cell.length_a   1.000
_cell.length_b   1.000
_cell.length_c   1.000
_cell.angle_alpha   90.00
_cell.angle_beta   90.00
_cell.angle_gamma   90.00
#
_symmetry.space_group_name_H-M   'P 1'
#
loop_
_entity.id
_entity.type
_entity.pdbx_description
1 polymer ?
#
loop_
_entity_poly.entity_id
_entity_poly.type
_entity_poly.pdbx_seq_one_letter_code
_entity_poly.pdbx_strand_id
1 'polypeptide(L)'
;MAAGGGVGLLAFLRLLGQLKRVPRTGWVYRNVANPESVSDHMYRMAMMALVTEDKNLNKDRCLRLALVHDMAECIVGDIAPADNIPKEEKHRREKEYENQSTAEAKFVKQLDQCEMILQAFEYEELENTPGRLQDFFDSTAGKFVHPEILQLVSLINRERKKRTAATSHPLP
;
A
#
# COMPACT_ATOMS: atom_id res chain seq x y z
N MET A 1 35.12 16.12 19.44
CA MET A 1 33.96 16.77 18.78
C MET A 1 33.21 15.74 17.94
N ALA A 2 32.09 15.22 18.42
CA ALA A 2 31.19 14.31 17.71
C ALA A 2 29.76 14.89 17.61
N ALA A 3 29.67 16.21 17.41
CA ALA A 3 28.40 16.94 17.42
C ALA A 3 27.62 16.85 16.09
N GLY A 4 28.20 16.28 15.02
CA GLY A 4 27.57 16.21 13.69
C GLY A 4 26.62 15.02 13.48
N GLY A 5 26.88 13.86 14.09
CA GLY A 5 26.13 12.63 13.81
C GLY A 5 24.71 12.61 14.39
N GLY A 6 24.53 13.10 15.61
CA GLY A 6 23.22 13.10 16.29
C GLY A 6 22.22 14.08 15.67
N VAL A 7 22.69 15.24 15.23
CA VAL A 7 21.85 16.26 14.57
C VAL A 7 21.33 15.76 13.22
N GLY A 8 22.19 15.10 12.43
CA GLY A 8 21.81 14.50 11.15
C GLY A 8 20.79 13.36 11.31
N LEU A 9 21.02 12.45 12.27
CA LEU A 9 20.08 11.36 12.54
C LEU A 9 18.72 11.88 13.01
N LEU A 10 18.69 12.88 13.90
CA LEU A 10 17.43 13.47 14.36
C LEU A 10 16.66 14.14 13.21
N ALA A 11 17.34 14.85 12.31
CA ALA A 11 16.72 15.44 11.13
C ALA A 11 16.11 14.37 10.21
N PHE A 12 16.84 13.29 9.95
CA PHE A 12 16.34 12.15 9.18
C PHE A 12 15.10 11.51 9.81
N LEU A 13 15.14 11.21 11.13
CA LEU A 13 14.00 10.61 11.83
C LEU A 13 12.78 11.55 11.87
N ARG A 14 12.98 12.88 11.90
CA ARG A 14 11.90 13.87 11.79
C ARG A 14 11.28 13.94 10.39
N LEU A 15 12.09 13.77 9.35
CA LEU A 15 11.61 13.63 7.98
C LEU A 15 10.78 12.35 7.84
N LEU A 16 11.31 11.19 8.25
CA LEU A 16 10.53 9.94 8.26
C LEU A 16 9.22 10.07 9.04
N GLY A 17 9.23 10.77 10.18
CA GLY A 17 8.04 11.04 10.98
C GLY A 17 6.98 11.90 10.30
N GLN A 18 7.26 12.52 9.14
CA GLN A 18 6.24 13.18 8.32
C GLN A 18 5.27 12.18 7.70
N LEU A 19 5.69 10.95 7.40
CA LEU A 19 4.84 9.92 6.77
C LEU A 19 3.59 9.60 7.60
N LYS A 20 3.65 9.77 8.92
CA LYS A 20 2.50 9.63 9.85
C LYS A 20 1.42 10.69 9.64
N ARG A 21 1.71 11.74 8.88
CA ARG A 21 0.85 12.90 8.61
C ARG A 21 0.65 13.13 7.11
N VAL A 22 1.16 12.23 6.27
CA VAL A 22 0.83 12.18 4.84
C VAL A 22 -0.32 11.17 4.71
N PRO A 23 -1.56 11.62 4.49
CA PRO A 23 -2.67 10.70 4.22
C PRO A 23 -2.49 10.07 2.83
N ARG A 24 -2.94 8.83 2.66
CA ARG A 24 -2.96 8.17 1.34
C ARG A 24 -3.96 8.87 0.42
N THR A 25 -3.46 9.51 -0.63
CA THR A 25 -4.16 10.45 -1.51
C THR A 25 -5.34 9.80 -2.22
N GLY A 26 -5.24 8.51 -2.58
CA GLY A 26 -6.34 7.75 -3.18
C GLY A 26 -7.62 7.79 -2.33
N TRP A 27 -7.49 7.64 -1.01
CA TRP A 27 -8.62 7.67 -0.07
C TRP A 27 -9.16 9.09 0.11
N VAL A 28 -8.27 10.09 0.16
CA VAL A 28 -8.63 11.52 0.22
C VAL A 28 -9.50 11.90 -0.98
N TYR A 29 -9.09 11.50 -2.19
CA TYR A 29 -9.84 11.73 -3.44
C TYR A 29 -11.13 10.93 -3.56
N ARG A 30 -11.42 10.06 -2.59
CA ARG A 30 -12.69 9.33 -2.47
C ARG A 30 -13.44 9.71 -1.21
N ASN A 31 -13.08 10.83 -0.58
CA ASN A 31 -13.76 11.40 0.58
C ASN A 31 -13.88 10.42 1.77
N VAL A 32 -12.92 9.49 1.92
CA VAL A 32 -12.82 8.67 3.14
C VAL A 32 -12.56 9.61 4.32
N ALA A 33 -13.33 9.47 5.40
CA ALA A 33 -13.36 10.47 6.48
C ALA A 33 -12.04 10.58 7.27
N ASN A 34 -11.42 9.44 7.58
CA ASN A 34 -10.15 9.36 8.32
C ASN A 34 -9.22 8.38 7.56
N PRO A 35 -8.64 8.83 6.44
CA PRO A 35 -7.77 7.98 5.63
C PRO A 35 -6.49 7.65 6.40
N GLU A 36 -5.97 6.45 6.17
CA GLU A 36 -4.71 5.98 6.73
C GLU A 36 -3.54 6.88 6.26
N SER A 37 -2.46 6.86 7.03
CA SER A 37 -1.20 7.48 6.62
C SER A 37 -0.36 6.55 5.74
N VAL A 38 0.58 7.10 4.98
CA VAL A 38 1.57 6.30 4.22
C VAL A 38 2.35 5.34 5.15
N SER A 39 2.60 5.74 6.39
CA SER A 39 3.25 4.84 7.35
C SER A 39 2.38 3.68 7.84
N ASP A 40 1.04 3.84 7.87
CA ASP A 40 0.13 2.75 8.22
C ASP A 40 0.12 1.68 7.13
N HIS A 41 0.02 2.13 5.87
CA HIS A 41 0.14 1.31 4.66
C HIS A 41 1.45 0.49 4.68
N MET A 42 2.61 1.15 4.82
CA MET A 42 3.90 0.47 4.85
C MET A 42 4.05 -0.47 6.05
N TYR A 43 3.44 -0.15 7.19
CA TYR A 43 3.44 -1.04 8.36
C TYR A 43 2.71 -2.35 8.04
N ARG A 44 1.50 -2.30 7.48
CA ARG A 44 0.76 -3.53 7.15
C ARG A 44 1.44 -4.31 6.03
N MET A 45 2.02 -3.64 5.03
CA MET A 45 2.85 -4.32 4.02
C MET A 45 4.06 -5.04 4.63
N ALA A 46 4.75 -4.41 5.58
CA ALA A 46 5.87 -5.02 6.30
C ALA A 46 5.42 -6.26 7.09
N MET A 47 4.26 -6.20 7.73
CA MET A 47 3.65 -7.36 8.40
C MET A 47 3.26 -8.45 7.41
N MET A 48 2.66 -8.11 6.27
CA MET A 48 2.34 -9.07 5.20
C MET A 48 3.62 -9.73 4.67
N ALA A 49 4.68 -8.95 4.45
CA ALA A 49 5.98 -9.47 4.07
C ALA A 49 6.53 -10.40 5.15
N LEU A 50 6.32 -10.15 6.44
CA LEU A 50 6.79 -11.01 7.52
C LEU A 50 6.04 -12.36 7.59
N VAL A 51 4.71 -12.35 7.39
CA VAL A 51 3.85 -13.55 7.62
C VAL A 51 3.63 -14.42 6.38
N THR A 52 3.90 -13.89 5.18
CA THR A 52 3.80 -14.67 3.94
C THR A 52 4.98 -15.64 3.80
N GLU A 53 4.74 -16.80 3.20
CA GLU A 53 5.72 -17.86 3.03
C GLU A 53 6.12 -18.05 1.56
N ASP A 54 7.33 -17.62 1.20
CA ASP A 54 7.99 -18.01 -0.05
C ASP A 54 9.48 -18.28 0.21
N LYS A 55 9.88 -19.54 0.07
CA LYS A 55 11.27 -19.99 0.30
C LYS A 55 12.26 -19.47 -0.75
N ASN A 56 11.76 -18.95 -1.87
CA ASN A 56 12.58 -18.40 -2.95
C ASN A 56 12.85 -16.90 -2.78
N LEU A 57 12.25 -16.26 -1.78
CA LEU A 57 12.41 -14.83 -1.52
C LEU A 57 13.29 -14.57 -0.30
N ASN A 58 14.14 -13.55 -0.40
CA ASN A 58 14.78 -12.99 0.77
C ASN A 58 13.77 -12.12 1.56
N LYS A 59 13.22 -12.68 2.65
CA LYS A 59 12.22 -11.99 3.48
C LYS A 59 12.73 -10.71 4.13
N ASP A 60 14.00 -10.67 4.57
CA ASP A 60 14.61 -9.46 5.12
C ASP A 60 14.68 -8.34 4.08
N ARG A 61 14.96 -8.69 2.81
CA ARG A 61 14.94 -7.74 1.70
C ARG A 61 13.52 -7.28 1.40
N CYS A 62 12.53 -8.18 1.37
CA CYS A 62 11.12 -7.80 1.20
C CYS A 62 10.65 -6.84 2.29
N LEU A 63 11.01 -7.10 3.55
CA LEU A 63 10.68 -6.25 4.69
C LEU A 63 11.29 -4.84 4.54
N ARG A 64 12.58 -4.78 4.18
CA ARG A 64 13.25 -3.49 3.92
C ARG A 64 12.62 -2.74 2.77
N LEU A 65 12.32 -3.43 1.65
CA LEU A 65 11.65 -2.82 0.49
C LEU A 65 10.28 -2.26 0.90
N ALA A 66 9.46 -3.02 1.61
CA ALA A 66 8.15 -2.55 2.09
C ALA A 66 8.27 -1.28 2.96
N LEU A 67 9.29 -1.19 3.82
CA LEU A 67 9.51 -0.04 4.71
C LEU A 67 10.13 1.21 4.04
N VAL A 68 10.69 1.07 2.83
CA VAL A 68 11.40 2.18 2.17
C VAL A 68 10.80 2.60 0.84
N HIS A 69 9.90 1.81 0.25
CA HIS A 69 9.43 2.07 -1.11
C HIS A 69 8.71 3.41 -1.27
N ASP A 70 7.89 3.81 -0.28
CA ASP A 70 7.19 5.11 -0.25
C ASP A 70 7.89 6.12 0.69
N MET A 71 9.15 5.90 1.05
CA MET A 71 9.88 6.79 1.97
C MET A 71 10.02 8.22 1.41
N ALA A 72 10.11 8.38 0.08
CA ALA A 72 10.25 9.69 -0.55
C ALA A 72 9.04 10.60 -0.32
N GLU A 73 7.87 10.03 -0.06
CA GLU A 73 6.61 10.75 0.18
C GLU A 73 6.66 11.63 1.44
N CYS A 74 7.64 11.41 2.32
CA CYS A 74 7.89 12.31 3.45
C CYS A 74 8.32 13.72 3.04
N ILE A 75 8.76 13.90 1.80
CA ILE A 75 9.14 15.18 1.19
C ILE A 75 8.17 15.57 0.07
N VAL A 76 7.80 14.62 -0.79
CA VAL A 76 7.02 14.92 -2.01
C VAL A 76 5.50 14.79 -1.83
N GLY A 77 5.05 14.20 -0.73
CA GLY A 77 3.65 13.77 -0.54
C GLY A 77 3.33 12.47 -1.30
N ASP A 78 2.18 11.87 -1.03
CA ASP A 78 1.67 10.72 -1.79
C ASP A 78 1.08 11.20 -3.12
N ILE A 79 1.70 10.79 -4.23
CA ILE A 79 1.31 11.18 -5.59
C ILE A 79 0.42 10.10 -6.19
N ALA A 80 -0.85 10.41 -6.39
CA ALA A 80 -1.83 9.51 -6.99
C ALA A 80 -1.87 9.65 -8.53
N PRO A 81 -2.42 8.64 -9.25
CA PRO A 81 -2.58 8.73 -10.71
C PRO A 81 -3.33 9.98 -11.19
N ALA A 82 -4.24 10.52 -10.37
CA ALA A 82 -4.99 11.73 -10.70
C ALA A 82 -4.14 13.02 -10.73
N ASP A 83 -2.94 13.01 -10.16
CA ASP A 83 -2.03 14.17 -10.12
C ASP A 83 -1.26 14.37 -11.44
N ASN A 84 -1.36 13.44 -12.39
CA ASN A 84 -0.78 13.51 -13.74
C ASN A 84 0.74 13.83 -13.78
N ILE A 85 1.50 13.39 -12.78
CA ILE A 85 2.96 13.54 -12.74
C ILE A 85 3.63 12.50 -13.67
N PRO A 86 4.56 12.91 -14.55
CA PRO A 86 5.29 11.98 -15.42
C PRO A 86 6.03 10.90 -14.63
N LYS A 87 5.97 9.66 -15.12
CA LYS A 87 6.53 8.49 -14.44
C LYS A 87 8.04 8.62 -14.23
N GLU A 88 8.74 9.24 -15.17
CA GLU A 88 10.20 9.43 -15.16
C GLU A 88 10.69 10.24 -13.94
N GLU A 89 9.93 11.24 -13.47
CA GLU A 89 10.30 12.05 -12.29
C GLU A 89 10.13 11.26 -10.99
N LYS A 90 9.10 10.40 -10.90
CA LYS A 90 8.93 9.44 -9.79
C LYS A 90 10.04 8.38 -9.80
N HIS A 91 10.34 7.86 -10.98
CA HIS A 91 11.26 6.73 -11.19
C HIS A 91 12.72 7.02 -10.81
N ARG A 92 13.16 8.29 -10.90
CA ARG A 92 14.55 8.68 -10.59
C ARG A 92 14.94 8.39 -9.15
N ARG A 93 13.97 8.31 -8.22
CA ARG A 93 14.20 8.21 -6.78
C ARG A 93 14.06 6.77 -6.23
N GLU A 94 13.30 5.91 -6.90
CA GLU A 94 12.90 4.57 -6.41
C GLU A 94 13.31 3.42 -7.36
N LYS A 95 14.58 3.44 -7.78
CA LYS A 95 15.06 2.66 -8.94
C LYS A 95 14.80 1.15 -8.87
N GLU A 96 14.99 0.47 -7.74
CA GLU A 96 14.80 -1.00 -7.70
C GLU A 96 13.33 -1.40 -7.73
N TYR A 97 12.54 -0.81 -6.82
CA TYR A 97 11.12 -1.11 -6.65
C TYR A 97 10.34 -0.75 -7.91
N GLU A 98 10.53 0.45 -8.45
CA GLU A 98 9.83 0.90 -9.64
C GLU A 98 10.26 0.15 -10.92
N ASN A 99 11.53 -0.28 -11.02
CA ASN A 99 11.96 -1.14 -12.14
C ASN A 99 11.51 -2.59 -12.01
N GLN A 100 10.98 -3.02 -10.85
CA GLN A 100 10.57 -4.41 -10.63
C GLN A 100 11.67 -5.41 -11.02
N SER A 101 12.93 -5.04 -10.74
CA SER A 101 14.11 -5.74 -11.27
C SER A 101 14.47 -7.03 -10.54
N THR A 102 13.91 -7.24 -9.33
CA THR A 102 14.16 -8.40 -8.47
C THR A 102 12.87 -9.15 -8.17
N ALA A 103 12.98 -10.41 -7.76
CA ALA A 103 11.82 -11.19 -7.34
C ALA A 103 11.15 -10.56 -6.11
N GLU A 104 11.95 -10.03 -5.18
CA GLU A 104 11.47 -9.31 -4.00
C GLU A 104 10.75 -8.01 -4.35
N ALA A 105 11.25 -7.22 -5.30
CA ALA A 105 10.54 -6.01 -5.75
C ALA A 105 9.19 -6.35 -6.38
N LYS A 106 9.13 -7.40 -7.21
CA LYS A 106 7.87 -7.91 -7.80
C LYS A 106 6.89 -8.43 -6.77
N PHE A 107 7.41 -9.09 -5.75
CA PHE A 107 6.61 -9.58 -4.64
C PHE A 107 6.03 -8.43 -3.81
N VAL A 108 6.87 -7.49 -3.38
CA VAL A 108 6.45 -6.34 -2.57
C VAL A 108 5.45 -5.46 -3.33
N LYS A 109 5.56 -5.33 -4.67
CA LYS A 109 4.57 -4.60 -5.45
C LYS A 109 3.19 -5.25 -5.47
N GLN A 110 3.15 -6.59 -5.40
CA GLN A 110 1.89 -7.30 -5.24
C GLN A 110 1.36 -7.17 -3.81
N LEU A 111 2.24 -7.09 -2.79
CA LEU A 111 1.80 -6.77 -1.43
C LEU A 111 1.18 -5.38 -1.34
N ASP A 112 1.81 -4.35 -1.93
CA ASP A 112 1.29 -2.98 -2.04
C ASP A 112 -0.15 -2.98 -2.59
N GLN A 113 -0.35 -3.63 -3.74
CA GLN A 113 -1.68 -3.71 -4.36
C GLN A 113 -2.69 -4.54 -3.57
N CYS A 114 -2.25 -5.63 -2.94
CA CYS A 114 -3.11 -6.48 -2.13
C CYS A 114 -3.54 -5.76 -0.85
N GLU A 115 -2.62 -5.03 -0.22
CA GLU A 115 -2.87 -4.22 0.97
C GLU A 115 -3.87 -3.11 0.65
N MET A 116 -3.69 -2.42 -0.48
CA MET A 116 -4.59 -1.37 -0.94
C MET A 116 -6.03 -1.86 -1.13
N ILE A 117 -6.26 -3.01 -1.77
CA ILE A 117 -7.64 -3.51 -1.96
C ILE A 117 -8.24 -4.10 -0.67
N LEU A 118 -7.41 -4.59 0.26
CA LEU A 118 -7.88 -4.96 1.58
C LEU A 118 -8.35 -3.71 2.33
N GLN A 119 -7.59 -2.63 2.29
CA GLN A 119 -7.97 -1.36 2.90
C GLN A 119 -9.24 -0.77 2.27
N ALA A 120 -9.39 -0.86 0.94
CA ALA A 120 -10.61 -0.45 0.26
C ALA A 120 -11.83 -1.21 0.79
N PHE A 121 -11.71 -2.52 0.96
CA PHE A 121 -12.80 -3.33 1.54
C PHE A 121 -13.12 -2.91 2.98
N GLU A 122 -12.12 -2.69 3.82
CA GLU A 122 -12.33 -2.25 5.21
C GLU A 122 -13.00 -0.87 5.29
N TYR A 123 -12.65 0.07 4.40
CA TYR A 123 -13.35 1.36 4.35
C TYR A 123 -14.80 1.23 3.90
N GLU A 124 -15.09 0.36 2.93
CA GLU A 124 -16.48 0.05 2.56
C GLU A 124 -17.28 -0.53 3.73
N GLU A 125 -16.67 -1.38 4.57
CA GLU A 125 -17.31 -1.92 5.78
C GLU A 125 -17.52 -0.84 6.86
N LEU A 126 -16.49 -0.05 7.16
CA LEU A 126 -16.55 1.00 8.18
C LEU A 126 -17.58 2.09 7.87
N GLU A 127 -17.72 2.44 6.60
CA GLU A 127 -18.65 3.47 6.15
C GLU A 127 -20.03 2.90 5.74
N ASN A 128 -20.18 1.56 5.79
CA ASN A 128 -21.38 0.84 5.33
C ASN A 128 -21.78 1.23 3.89
N THR A 129 -20.78 1.33 3.01
CA THR A 129 -20.94 1.66 1.58
C THR A 129 -20.36 0.55 0.69
N PRO A 130 -20.97 -0.66 0.68
CA PRO A 130 -20.42 -1.78 -0.06
C PRO A 130 -20.35 -1.49 -1.56
N GLY A 131 -19.21 -1.78 -2.18
CA GLY A 131 -19.02 -1.53 -3.62
C GLY A 131 -18.52 -0.14 -3.98
N ARG A 132 -18.50 0.81 -3.04
CA ARG A 132 -18.16 2.23 -3.31
C ARG A 132 -16.76 2.44 -3.88
N LEU A 133 -15.79 1.62 -3.48
CA LEU A 133 -14.37 1.73 -3.82
C LEU A 133 -13.96 0.67 -4.87
N GLN A 134 -14.88 0.31 -5.77
CA GLN A 134 -14.67 -0.69 -6.83
C GLN A 134 -13.51 -0.34 -7.77
N ASP A 135 -13.25 0.93 -8.01
CA ASP A 135 -12.18 1.41 -8.88
C ASP A 135 -10.78 0.97 -8.42
N PHE A 136 -10.55 0.83 -7.10
CA PHE A 136 -9.31 0.24 -6.58
C PHE A 136 -9.17 -1.23 -6.97
N PHE A 137 -10.25 -2.00 -6.89
CA PHE A 137 -10.25 -3.40 -7.31
C PHE A 137 -10.00 -3.53 -8.80
N ASP A 138 -10.70 -2.74 -9.61
CA ASP A 138 -10.55 -2.73 -11.07
C ASP A 138 -9.12 -2.38 -11.49
N SER A 139 -8.47 -1.46 -10.77
CA SER A 139 -7.08 -1.08 -11.00
C SER A 139 -6.08 -2.22 -10.80
N THR A 140 -6.45 -3.30 -10.12
CA THR A 140 -5.57 -4.45 -9.83
C THR A 140 -5.81 -5.67 -10.74
N ALA A 141 -6.74 -5.56 -11.69
CA ALA A 141 -7.05 -6.65 -12.61
C ALA A 141 -5.79 -7.14 -13.37
N GLY A 142 -5.52 -8.44 -13.28
CA GLY A 142 -4.39 -9.09 -13.95
C GLY A 142 -2.99 -8.79 -13.38
N LYS A 143 -2.88 -8.11 -12.23
CA LYS A 143 -1.59 -7.73 -11.64
C LYS A 143 -1.01 -8.76 -10.64
N PHE A 144 -1.85 -9.65 -10.12
CA PHE A 144 -1.45 -10.67 -9.16
C PHE A 144 -1.04 -11.97 -9.85
N VAL A 145 0.11 -12.50 -9.47
CA VAL A 145 0.67 -13.76 -10.00
C VAL A 145 1.26 -14.66 -8.90
N HIS A 146 1.63 -14.12 -7.74
CA HIS A 146 2.19 -14.90 -6.64
C HIS A 146 1.12 -15.81 -6.02
N PRO A 147 1.35 -17.12 -5.85
CA PRO A 147 0.32 -18.07 -5.43
C PRO A 147 -0.39 -17.71 -4.12
N GLU A 148 0.37 -17.32 -3.09
CA GLU A 148 -0.20 -16.97 -1.78
C GLU A 148 -0.98 -15.65 -1.84
N ILE A 149 -0.51 -14.68 -2.64
CA ILE A 149 -1.21 -13.39 -2.80
C ILE A 149 -2.51 -13.63 -3.58
N LEU A 150 -2.49 -14.47 -4.61
CA LEU A 150 -3.70 -14.86 -5.35
C LEU A 150 -4.75 -15.50 -4.43
N GLN A 151 -4.32 -16.37 -3.51
CA GLN A 151 -5.23 -16.95 -2.51
C GLN A 151 -5.83 -15.88 -1.61
N LEU A 152 -5.01 -14.97 -1.08
CA LEU A 152 -5.47 -13.88 -0.22
C LEU A 152 -6.45 -12.95 -0.97
N VAL A 153 -6.11 -12.52 -2.18
CA VAL A 153 -6.96 -11.68 -3.03
C VAL A 153 -8.28 -12.38 -3.36
N SER A 154 -8.26 -13.70 -3.58
CA SER A 154 -9.48 -14.49 -3.79
C SER A 154 -10.39 -14.49 -2.54
N LEU A 155 -9.80 -14.62 -1.35
CA LEU A 155 -10.54 -14.54 -0.08
C LEU A 155 -11.15 -13.15 0.12
N ILE A 156 -10.38 -12.08 -0.08
CA ILE A 156 -10.85 -10.69 0.02
C ILE A 156 -12.05 -10.48 -0.91
N ASN A 157 -11.91 -10.84 -2.19
CA ASN A 157 -12.99 -10.69 -3.17
C ASN A 157 -14.24 -11.51 -2.81
N ARG A 158 -14.06 -12.72 -2.26
CA ARG A 158 -15.19 -13.56 -1.84
C ARG A 158 -15.95 -12.95 -0.67
N GLU A 159 -15.25 -12.50 0.37
CA GLU A 159 -15.90 -11.91 1.55
C GLU A 159 -16.55 -10.56 1.19
N ARG A 160 -15.88 -9.73 0.39
CA ARG A 160 -16.47 -8.49 -0.14
C ARG A 160 -17.76 -8.74 -0.93
N LYS A 161 -17.77 -9.73 -1.84
CA LYS A 161 -18.98 -10.09 -2.62
C LYS A 161 -20.15 -10.51 -1.73
N LYS A 162 -19.90 -11.27 -0.66
CA LYS A 162 -20.96 -11.65 0.30
C LYS A 162 -21.60 -10.42 0.95
N ARG A 163 -20.79 -9.42 1.32
CA ARG A 163 -21.28 -8.15 1.89
C ARG A 163 -22.12 -7.37 0.89
N THR A 164 -21.64 -7.20 -0.34
CA THR A 164 -22.40 -6.49 -1.39
C THR A 164 -23.73 -7.18 -1.71
N ALA A 165 -23.77 -8.53 -1.71
CA ALA A 165 -25.00 -9.29 -1.92
C ALA A 165 -25.99 -9.18 -0.75
N ALA A 166 -25.49 -9.12 0.49
CA ALA A 166 -26.35 -8.97 1.68
C ALA A 166 -27.08 -7.62 1.71
N THR A 167 -26.52 -6.57 1.10
CA THR A 167 -27.15 -5.24 1.04
C THR A 167 -28.12 -5.06 -0.14
N SER A 168 -28.05 -5.92 -1.17
CA SER A 168 -28.97 -5.87 -2.32
C SER A 168 -30.25 -6.69 -2.11
N HIS A 169 -30.36 -7.44 -1.01
CA HIS A 169 -31.60 -8.07 -0.53
C HIS A 169 -31.85 -7.63 0.92
N PRO A 170 -32.64 -6.58 1.16
CA PRO A 170 -33.16 -6.30 2.49
C PRO A 170 -33.94 -7.54 2.97
N LEU A 171 -33.65 -8.02 4.19
CA LEU A 171 -34.51 -9.01 4.85
C LEU A 171 -35.96 -8.48 4.88
N PRO A 172 -36.97 -9.36 4.72
CA PRO A 172 -38.38 -8.97 4.69
C PRO A 172 -38.85 -8.31 5.99
#